data_AF-A0A2N0LED2-F1
#
_entry.id   AF-A0A2N0LED2-F1
#
_cell.length_a   1.000
_cell.length_b   1.000
_cell.length_c   1.000
_cell.angle_alpha   90.00
_cell.angle_beta   90.00
_cell.angle_gamma   90.00
#
_symmetry.space_group_name_H-M   'P 1'
#
loop_
_entity.id
_entity.type
_entity.pdbx_description
1 polymer ?
#
loop_
_entity_poly.entity_id
_entity_poly.type
_entity_poly.pdbx_seq_one_letter_code
_entity_poly.pdbx_strand_id
1 'polypeptide(L)'
;MLKLLESNRIIEVPWRPKDIVHALLVVLFGILGILFLLIPALSLLGFDSRTSIFLFAFFLEAILLITALRFGPYKYKYGLATLGLRKAKIGTKTLPYLVLVASVGLSYIYISTVVATGVEWLQPRPLPTGYIDGVLSHVAIFTLLVLLAPIAEEVFFRGFLLPVLTLRWGFLAGSGVTSLLFAASHGDLGMIVPAFGAGMLFAWLYHRTRSLWSCIIAHGIQNLLAFAVIFIA
;
A
#
# COMPACT_ATOMS: atom_id res chain seq x y z
N MET A 1 22.20 -7.74 -27.55
CA MET A 1 20.83 -7.75 -26.99
C MET A 1 20.69 -8.65 -25.75
N LEU A 2 21.47 -9.74 -25.61
CA LEU A 2 21.42 -10.64 -24.43
C LEU A 2 22.16 -10.13 -23.18
N LYS A 3 23.08 -9.17 -23.29
CA LYS A 3 23.80 -8.57 -22.13
C LYS A 3 23.01 -7.49 -21.36
N LEU A 4 21.83 -7.07 -21.85
CA LEU A 4 20.95 -6.14 -21.12
C LEU A 4 20.05 -6.84 -20.08
N LEU A 5 20.06 -8.17 -20.05
CA LEU A 5 19.33 -8.99 -19.09
C LEU A 5 20.15 -9.36 -17.84
N GLU A 6 21.45 -9.01 -17.79
CA GLU A 6 22.39 -9.47 -16.75
C GLU A 6 22.50 -8.57 -15.50
N SER A 7 21.73 -7.47 -15.39
CA SER A 7 21.64 -6.71 -14.11
C SER A 7 20.40 -7.04 -13.26
N ASN A 8 19.70 -8.13 -13.61
CA ASN A 8 18.40 -8.55 -13.06
C ASN A 8 18.43 -9.19 -11.66
N ARG A 9 19.53 -9.12 -10.90
CA ARG A 9 19.53 -9.69 -9.54
C ARG A 9 18.58 -8.90 -8.66
N ILE A 10 17.38 -9.42 -8.42
CA ILE A 10 16.38 -8.90 -7.48
C ILE A 10 17.02 -8.71 -6.09
N ILE A 11 16.43 -7.84 -5.26
CA ILE A 11 16.92 -7.68 -3.88
C ILE A 11 16.76 -9.02 -3.19
N GLU A 12 17.89 -9.68 -2.91
CA GLU A 12 17.92 -10.89 -2.11
C GLU A 12 17.63 -10.51 -0.65
N VAL A 13 16.74 -11.26 -0.02
CA VAL A 13 16.27 -11.02 1.34
C VAL A 13 16.45 -12.28 2.18
N PRO A 14 16.77 -12.15 3.49
CA PRO A 14 17.04 -13.31 4.34
C PRO A 14 15.76 -14.02 4.82
N TRP A 15 14.59 -13.36 4.76
CA TRP A 15 13.34 -13.95 5.22
C TRP A 15 12.75 -14.94 4.20
N ARG A 16 12.04 -15.93 4.72
CA ARG A 16 11.62 -17.14 4.01
C ARG A 16 10.12 -17.12 3.73
N PRO A 17 9.61 -17.97 2.81
CA PRO A 17 8.17 -18.08 2.56
C PRO A 17 7.32 -18.34 3.82
N LYS A 18 7.84 -19.07 4.81
CA LYS A 18 7.11 -19.25 6.08
C LYS A 18 6.93 -17.95 6.86
N ASP A 19 7.87 -17.01 6.77
CA ASP A 19 7.74 -15.72 7.45
C ASP A 19 6.61 -14.88 6.83
N ILE A 20 6.43 -15.01 5.51
CA ILE A 20 5.29 -14.44 4.79
C ILE A 20 3.97 -15.04 5.30
N VAL A 21 3.90 -16.37 5.44
CA VAL A 21 2.68 -17.03 5.95
C VAL A 21 2.35 -16.56 7.37
N HIS A 22 3.32 -16.53 8.29
CA HIS A 22 3.07 -16.03 9.65
C HIS A 22 2.64 -14.57 9.65
N ALA A 23 3.26 -13.74 8.80
CA ALA A 23 2.87 -12.33 8.67
C ALA A 23 1.42 -12.18 8.18
N LEU A 24 1.02 -12.91 7.15
CA LEU A 24 -0.35 -12.87 6.64
C LEU A 24 -1.37 -13.38 7.67
N LEU A 25 -1.01 -14.40 8.47
CA LEU A 25 -1.86 -14.85 9.58
C LEU A 25 -2.01 -13.77 10.67
N VAL A 26 -0.92 -13.10 11.05
CA VAL A 26 -0.98 -11.99 12.02
C VAL A 26 -1.84 -10.85 11.50
N VAL A 27 -1.71 -10.48 10.22
CA VAL A 27 -2.56 -9.46 9.59
C VAL A 27 -4.02 -9.91 9.58
N LEU A 28 -4.31 -11.14 9.16
CA LEU A 28 -5.67 -11.67 9.14
C LEU A 28 -6.32 -11.68 10.53
N PHE A 29 -5.67 -12.29 11.52
CA PHE A 29 -6.20 -12.33 12.89
C PHE A 29 -6.23 -10.95 13.54
N GLY A 30 -5.31 -10.06 13.17
CA GLY A 30 -5.34 -8.65 13.57
C GLY A 30 -6.58 -7.94 13.04
N ILE A 31 -6.88 -8.08 11.75
CA ILE A 31 -8.11 -7.55 11.13
C ILE A 31 -9.34 -8.12 11.83
N LEU A 32 -9.42 -9.44 12.03
CA LEU A 32 -10.54 -10.08 12.72
C LEU A 32 -10.68 -9.57 14.16
N GLY A 33 -9.57 -9.42 14.89
CA GLY A 33 -9.57 -8.85 16.24
C GLY A 33 -10.08 -7.42 16.27
N ILE A 34 -9.69 -6.59 15.31
CA ILE A 34 -10.22 -5.21 15.22
C ILE A 34 -11.73 -5.24 14.92
N LEU A 35 -12.16 -6.03 13.94
CA LEU A 35 -13.56 -6.08 13.50
C LEU A 35 -14.50 -6.63 14.57
N PHE A 36 -14.11 -7.71 15.25
CA PHE A 36 -14.98 -8.44 16.17
C PHE A 36 -14.78 -8.09 17.64
N LEU A 37 -13.69 -7.41 18.01
CA LEU A 37 -13.42 -7.02 19.40
C LEU A 37 -13.32 -5.50 19.55
N LEU A 38 -12.41 -4.85 18.80
CA LEU A 38 -12.15 -3.42 18.99
C LEU A 38 -13.33 -2.54 18.58
N ILE A 39 -13.89 -2.73 17.38
CA ILE A 39 -14.99 -1.90 16.88
C ILE A 39 -16.24 -2.02 17.79
N PRO A 40 -16.70 -3.22 18.18
CA PRO A 40 -17.79 -3.36 19.14
C PRO A 40 -17.48 -2.71 20.50
N ALA A 41 -16.26 -2.87 21.02
CA ALA A 41 -15.86 -2.25 22.29
C ALA A 41 -15.89 -0.72 22.21
N LEU A 42 -15.38 -0.12 21.13
CA LEU A 42 -15.44 1.32 20.88
C LEU A 42 -16.89 1.81 20.82
N SER A 43 -17.76 1.08 20.12
CA SER A 43 -19.19 1.40 20.07
C SER A 43 -19.85 1.38 21.45
N LEU A 44 -19.52 0.38 22.30
CA LEU A 44 -20.01 0.31 23.69
C LEU A 44 -19.50 1.46 24.57
N LEU A 45 -18.30 1.96 24.28
CA LEU A 45 -17.71 3.13 24.94
C LEU A 45 -18.26 4.46 24.39
N GLY A 46 -19.22 4.42 23.45
CA GLY A 46 -19.86 5.61 22.89
C GLY A 46 -19.08 6.30 21.78
N PHE A 47 -18.03 5.68 21.24
CA PHE A 47 -17.35 6.21 20.05
C PHE A 47 -18.23 6.03 18.82
N ASP A 48 -18.26 7.06 17.97
CA ASP A 48 -18.96 6.98 16.70
C ASP A 48 -18.28 6.00 15.71
N SER A 49 -19.02 5.62 14.68
CA SER A 49 -18.54 4.70 13.64
C SER A 49 -17.32 5.23 12.89
N ARG A 50 -17.10 6.54 12.87
CA ARG A 50 -16.06 7.22 12.09
C ARG A 50 -14.72 7.15 12.78
N THR A 51 -14.72 7.45 14.08
CA THR A 51 -13.59 7.23 14.97
C THR A 51 -13.20 5.76 14.94
N SER A 52 -14.19 4.87 14.94
CA SER A 52 -13.96 3.42 14.81
C SER A 52 -13.31 3.04 13.49
N ILE A 53 -13.76 3.60 12.34
CA ILE A 53 -13.14 3.37 11.02
C ILE A 53 -11.72 3.95 10.96
N PHE A 54 -11.52 5.16 11.46
CA PHE A 54 -10.20 5.78 11.52
C PHE A 54 -9.22 4.94 12.34
N LEU A 55 -9.64 4.50 13.54
CA LEU A 55 -8.84 3.63 14.39
C LEU A 55 -8.60 2.27 13.74
N PHE A 56 -9.60 1.70 13.06
CA PHE A 56 -9.41 0.48 12.27
C PHE A 56 -8.29 0.66 11.25
N ALA A 57 -8.34 1.72 10.43
CA ALA A 57 -7.33 1.99 9.41
C ALA A 57 -5.96 2.23 10.06
N PHE A 58 -5.87 3.07 11.10
CA PHE A 58 -4.63 3.33 11.83
C PHE A 58 -3.99 2.05 12.39
N PHE A 59 -4.77 1.20 13.06
CA PHE A 59 -4.26 -0.06 13.61
C PHE A 59 -3.90 -1.06 12.51
N LEU A 60 -4.63 -1.07 11.39
CA LEU A 60 -4.27 -1.89 10.24
C LEU A 60 -2.89 -1.50 9.69
N GLU A 61 -2.63 -0.20 9.48
CA GLU A 61 -1.32 0.28 9.02
C GLU A 61 -0.20 -0.08 10.02
N ALA A 62 -0.48 0.06 11.31
CA ALA A 62 0.47 -0.32 12.35
C ALA A 62 0.76 -1.84 12.31
N ILE A 63 -0.27 -2.69 12.15
CA ILE A 63 -0.11 -4.14 12.03
C ILE A 63 0.71 -4.50 10.80
N LEU A 64 0.43 -3.91 9.63
CA LEU A 64 1.19 -4.14 8.41
C LEU A 64 2.66 -3.79 8.62
N LEU A 65 2.95 -2.58 9.11
CA LEU A 65 4.31 -2.11 9.33
C LEU A 65 5.05 -2.97 10.37
N ILE A 66 4.48 -3.16 11.55
CA ILE A 66 5.11 -3.94 12.64
C ILE A 66 5.37 -5.37 12.18
N THR A 67 4.41 -5.99 11.49
CA THR A 67 4.54 -7.37 11.00
C THR A 67 5.67 -7.50 9.97
N ALA A 68 5.73 -6.61 8.98
CA ALA A 68 6.81 -6.59 8.00
C ALA A 68 8.18 -6.42 8.66
N LEU A 69 8.31 -5.49 9.61
CA LEU A 69 9.56 -5.25 10.33
C LEU A 69 9.95 -6.44 11.21
N ARG A 70 8.99 -7.00 11.95
CA ARG A 70 9.19 -8.09 12.91
C ARG A 70 9.59 -9.38 12.22
N PHE A 71 8.92 -9.77 11.14
CA PHE A 71 9.17 -11.02 10.42
C PHE A 71 10.22 -10.89 9.32
N GLY A 72 10.51 -9.67 8.87
CA GLY A 72 11.57 -9.35 7.93
C GLY A 72 12.87 -8.97 8.63
N PRO A 73 13.37 -7.72 8.50
CA PRO A 73 14.73 -7.35 8.88
C PRO A 73 15.07 -7.67 10.35
N TYR A 74 14.17 -7.41 11.30
CA TYR A 74 14.49 -7.55 12.72
C TYR A 74 14.61 -9.01 13.17
N LYS A 75 13.81 -9.93 12.60
CA LYS A 75 13.96 -11.37 12.87
C LYS A 75 15.35 -11.90 12.50
N TYR A 76 15.90 -11.36 11.42
CA TYR A 76 17.19 -11.79 10.87
C TYR A 76 18.36 -10.88 11.28
N LYS A 77 18.12 -9.90 12.16
CA LYS A 77 19.14 -8.92 12.63
C LYS A 77 19.76 -8.08 11.51
N TYR A 78 18.98 -7.76 10.48
CA TYR A 78 19.35 -6.84 9.41
C TYR A 78 18.76 -5.44 9.62
N GLY A 79 19.38 -4.44 9.00
CA GLY A 79 18.87 -3.07 8.98
C GLY A 79 17.75 -2.85 7.95
N LEU A 80 17.01 -1.75 8.12
CA LEU A 80 15.89 -1.34 7.26
C LEU A 80 16.25 -1.16 5.78
N ALA A 81 17.53 -0.90 5.48
CA ALA A 81 18.03 -0.82 4.11
C ALA A 81 17.76 -2.12 3.31
N THR A 82 17.65 -3.29 3.96
CA THR A 82 17.31 -4.57 3.30
C THR A 82 15.90 -4.59 2.69
N LEU A 83 14.96 -3.83 3.24
CA LEU A 83 13.64 -3.61 2.63
C LEU A 83 13.73 -2.68 1.41
N GLY A 84 14.86 -2.00 1.20
CA GLY A 84 15.02 -1.01 0.14
C GLY A 84 14.80 0.43 0.61
N LEU A 85 14.76 0.71 1.91
CA LEU A 85 14.81 2.08 2.47
C LEU A 85 16.20 2.69 2.26
N ARG A 86 16.51 3.02 1.01
CA ARG A 86 17.80 3.57 0.54
C ARG A 86 17.58 4.53 -0.61
N LYS A 87 18.58 5.35 -0.94
CA LYS A 87 18.52 6.29 -2.07
C LYS A 87 18.28 5.54 -3.38
N ALA A 88 17.53 6.17 -4.28
CA ALA A 88 17.25 5.62 -5.61
C ALA A 88 18.53 5.41 -6.42
N LYS A 89 18.54 4.34 -7.24
CA LYS A 89 19.62 4.05 -8.17
C LYS A 89 19.86 5.24 -9.09
N ILE A 90 21.13 5.53 -9.37
CA ILE A 90 21.53 6.60 -10.30
C ILE A 90 20.83 6.40 -11.66
N GLY A 91 20.33 7.49 -12.25
CA GLY A 91 19.60 7.48 -13.52
C GLY A 91 18.09 7.16 -13.40
N THR A 92 17.56 6.90 -12.21
CA THR A 92 16.13 6.55 -12.02
C THR A 92 15.29 7.64 -11.36
N LYS A 93 15.84 8.86 -11.22
CA LYS A 93 15.20 9.97 -10.48
C LYS A 93 13.85 10.41 -11.06
N THR A 94 13.63 10.24 -12.36
CA THR A 94 12.39 10.63 -13.04
C THR A 94 11.30 9.55 -12.98
N LEU A 95 11.67 8.30 -12.71
CA LEU A 95 10.72 7.18 -12.72
C LEU A 95 9.56 7.31 -11.73
N PRO A 96 9.74 7.81 -10.49
CA PRO A 96 8.63 7.99 -9.56
C PRO A 96 7.53 8.89 -10.11
N TYR A 97 7.90 9.97 -10.79
CA TYR A 97 6.95 10.93 -11.38
C TYR A 97 6.21 10.33 -12.58
N LEU A 98 6.92 9.58 -13.44
CA LEU A 98 6.28 8.88 -14.56
C LEU A 98 5.30 7.82 -14.08
N VAL A 99 5.66 7.08 -13.04
CA VAL A 99 4.80 6.07 -12.43
C VAL A 99 3.60 6.71 -11.73
N LEU A 100 3.78 7.84 -11.04
CA LEU A 100 2.69 8.63 -10.47
C LEU A 100 1.70 9.09 -11.55
N VAL A 101 2.19 9.68 -12.64
CA VAL A 101 1.32 10.12 -13.74
C VAL A 101 0.57 8.93 -14.35
N ALA A 102 1.26 7.81 -14.55
CA ALA A 102 0.65 6.59 -15.07
C ALA A 102 -0.42 6.01 -14.13
N SER A 103 -0.18 5.99 -12.80
CA SER A 103 -1.13 5.44 -11.82
C SER A 103 -2.35 6.34 -11.64
N VAL A 104 -2.16 7.67 -11.61
CA VAL A 104 -3.25 8.65 -11.57
C VAL A 104 -4.06 8.61 -12.86
N GLY A 105 -3.38 8.57 -14.02
CA GLY A 105 -4.04 8.48 -15.33
C GLY A 105 -4.86 7.19 -15.48
N LEU A 106 -4.31 6.05 -15.05
CA LEU A 106 -5.04 4.78 -15.02
C LEU A 106 -6.31 4.88 -14.16
N SER A 107 -6.19 5.44 -12.96
CA SER A 107 -7.31 5.60 -12.03
C SER A 107 -8.38 6.53 -12.62
N TYR A 108 -7.98 7.62 -13.24
CA TYR A 108 -8.89 8.56 -13.92
C TYR A 108 -9.64 7.91 -15.08
N ILE A 109 -8.93 7.17 -15.95
CA ILE A 109 -9.54 6.45 -17.08
C ILE A 109 -10.56 5.41 -16.58
N TYR A 110 -10.18 4.64 -15.56
CA TYR A 110 -11.08 3.66 -14.94
C TYR A 110 -12.34 4.31 -14.39
N ILE A 111 -12.20 5.31 -13.52
CA ILE A 111 -13.34 6.02 -12.90
C ILE A 111 -14.24 6.64 -13.98
N SER A 112 -13.66 7.32 -14.96
CA SER A 112 -14.41 7.94 -16.07
C SER A 112 -15.19 6.90 -16.87
N THR A 113 -14.62 5.73 -17.11
CA THR A 113 -15.28 4.63 -17.82
C THR A 113 -16.43 4.04 -17.02
N VAL A 114 -16.23 3.80 -15.72
CA VAL A 114 -17.28 3.28 -14.83
C VAL A 114 -18.44 4.26 -14.71
N VAL A 115 -18.15 5.57 -14.58
CA VAL A 115 -19.18 6.62 -14.57
C VAL A 115 -19.92 6.67 -15.90
N ALA A 116 -19.22 6.66 -17.04
CA ALA A 116 -19.85 6.71 -18.36
C ALA A 116 -20.71 5.48 -18.68
N THR A 117 -20.37 4.32 -18.12
CA THR A 117 -21.13 3.07 -18.32
C THR A 117 -22.26 2.87 -17.30
N GLY A 118 -22.32 3.68 -16.24
CA GLY A 118 -23.34 3.59 -15.20
C GLY A 118 -23.23 2.36 -14.30
N VAL A 119 -22.06 1.70 -14.23
CA VAL A 119 -21.86 0.48 -13.42
C VAL A 119 -21.53 0.87 -11.98
N GLU A 120 -22.55 1.23 -11.21
CA GLU A 120 -22.39 1.82 -9.86
C GLU A 120 -21.57 0.95 -8.88
N TRP A 121 -21.72 -0.37 -8.91
CA TRP A 121 -20.99 -1.27 -7.98
C TRP A 121 -19.47 -1.35 -8.25
N LEU A 122 -19.00 -0.82 -9.38
CA LEU A 122 -17.58 -0.66 -9.70
C LEU A 122 -17.04 0.73 -9.36
N GLN A 123 -17.89 1.66 -8.91
CA GLN A 123 -17.42 2.97 -8.48
C GLN A 123 -16.70 2.84 -7.13
N PRO A 124 -15.48 3.38 -7.00
CA PRO A 124 -14.83 3.50 -5.71
C PRO A 124 -15.73 4.22 -4.71
N ARG A 125 -15.88 3.66 -3.51
CA ARG A 125 -16.66 4.30 -2.46
C ARG A 125 -15.93 5.56 -2.00
N PRO A 126 -16.61 6.71 -1.94
CA PRO A 126 -15.99 7.91 -1.40
C PRO A 126 -15.61 7.67 0.06
N LEU A 127 -14.53 8.31 0.50
CA LEU A 127 -14.22 8.39 1.92
C LEU A 127 -15.41 9.05 2.64
N PRO A 128 -15.77 8.63 3.87
CA PRO A 128 -16.81 9.28 4.64
C PRO A 128 -16.39 10.72 5.01
N THR A 129 -16.70 11.70 4.15
CA THR A 129 -16.28 13.11 4.32
C THR A 129 -17.19 13.93 5.22
N GLY A 130 -18.47 13.58 5.29
CA GLY A 130 -19.54 14.39 5.92
C GLY A 130 -19.49 14.54 7.44
N TYR A 131 -18.36 14.27 8.09
CA TYR A 131 -18.26 14.19 9.54
C TYR A 131 -16.88 14.54 10.12
N ILE A 132 -16.04 15.21 9.35
CA ILE A 132 -14.67 15.55 9.71
C ILE A 132 -14.64 17.05 9.98
N ASP A 133 -15.34 17.48 11.03
CA ASP A 133 -15.32 18.88 11.44
C ASP A 133 -14.05 19.15 12.26
N GLY A 134 -13.34 20.22 11.88
CA GLY A 134 -12.21 20.73 12.64
C GLY A 134 -10.83 20.34 12.10
N VAL A 135 -9.86 21.23 12.36
CA VAL A 135 -8.48 21.13 11.88
C VAL A 135 -7.79 19.85 12.37
N LEU A 136 -8.07 19.42 13.60
CA LEU A 136 -7.44 18.24 14.18
C LEU A 136 -7.77 16.95 13.42
N SER A 137 -9.04 16.79 13.04
CA SER A 137 -9.52 15.63 12.27
C SER A 137 -8.90 15.59 10.88
N HIS A 138 -8.77 16.74 10.22
CA HIS A 138 -8.08 16.87 8.93
C HIS A 138 -6.59 16.51 9.03
N VAL A 139 -5.88 17.01 10.06
CA VAL A 139 -4.47 16.71 10.30
C VAL A 139 -4.26 15.21 10.57
N ALA A 140 -5.14 14.59 11.35
CA ALA A 140 -5.09 13.17 11.66
C ALA A 140 -5.28 12.31 10.40
N ILE A 141 -6.28 12.61 9.58
CA ILE A 141 -6.57 11.89 8.33
C ILE A 141 -5.47 12.12 7.31
N PHE A 142 -4.98 13.35 7.17
CA PHE A 142 -3.82 13.65 6.32
C PHE A 142 -2.62 12.81 6.74
N THR A 143 -2.30 12.77 8.03
CA THR A 143 -1.16 12.01 8.53
C THR A 143 -1.31 10.52 8.27
N LEU A 144 -2.51 9.97 8.50
CA LEU A 144 -2.80 8.57 8.21
C LEU A 144 -2.69 8.26 6.72
N LEU A 145 -3.46 8.94 5.88
CA LEU A 145 -3.62 8.61 4.46
C LEU A 145 -2.41 9.01 3.61
N VAL A 146 -1.80 10.17 3.85
CA VAL A 146 -0.74 10.73 3.00
C VAL A 146 0.64 10.28 3.45
N LEU A 147 0.82 9.97 4.75
CA LEU A 147 2.13 9.63 5.31
C LEU A 147 2.20 8.18 5.78
N LEU A 148 1.36 7.78 6.74
CA LEU A 148 1.51 6.48 7.40
C LEU A 148 1.15 5.31 6.49
N ALA A 149 0.02 5.37 5.79
CA ALA A 149 -0.43 4.31 4.89
C ALA A 149 0.58 4.01 3.77
N PRO A 150 1.06 5.00 2.98
CA PRO A 150 2.10 4.74 1.97
C PRO A 150 3.38 4.13 2.56
N ILE A 151 3.78 4.51 3.77
CA ILE A 151 4.95 3.91 4.42
C ILE A 151 4.68 2.45 4.77
N ALA A 152 3.57 2.17 5.47
CA ALA A 152 3.22 0.84 5.94
C ALA A 152 2.99 -0.13 4.78
N GLU A 153 2.19 0.28 3.79
CA GLU A 153 1.84 -0.51 2.63
C GLU A 153 3.06 -0.77 1.73
N GLU A 154 3.88 0.23 1.43
CA GLU A 154 5.07 0.00 0.60
C GLU A 154 6.11 -0.87 1.31
N VAL A 155 6.28 -0.71 2.63
CA VAL A 155 7.15 -1.58 3.42
C VAL A 155 6.63 -3.02 3.41
N PHE A 156 5.32 -3.23 3.61
CA PHE A 156 4.73 -4.56 3.67
C PHE A 156 4.70 -5.25 2.30
N PHE A 157 4.12 -4.61 1.28
CA PHE A 157 3.90 -5.24 -0.02
C PHE A 157 5.18 -5.26 -0.88
N ARG A 158 5.95 -4.18 -0.94
CA ARG A 158 7.11 -4.06 -1.85
C ARG A 158 8.41 -4.42 -1.14
N GLY A 159 8.58 -3.95 0.09
CA GLY A 159 9.77 -4.20 0.87
C GLY A 159 9.86 -5.63 1.38
N PHE A 160 8.74 -6.18 1.86
CA PHE A 160 8.70 -7.46 2.58
C PHE A 160 8.14 -8.62 1.74
N LEU A 161 6.93 -8.50 1.16
CA LEU A 161 6.32 -9.60 0.40
C LEU A 161 6.98 -9.84 -0.97
N LEU A 162 7.10 -8.78 -1.77
CA LEU A 162 7.50 -8.87 -3.18
C LEU A 162 8.84 -9.60 -3.41
N PRO A 163 9.92 -9.39 -2.63
CA PRO A 163 11.18 -10.05 -2.89
C PRO A 163 11.09 -11.57 -2.75
N VAL A 164 10.37 -12.08 -1.73
CA VAL A 164 10.20 -13.52 -1.52
C VAL A 164 9.39 -14.16 -2.63
N LEU A 165 8.27 -13.54 -3.00
CA LEU A 165 7.41 -14.07 -4.06
C LEU A 165 8.10 -14.01 -5.42
N THR A 166 8.90 -12.97 -5.66
CA THR A 166 9.72 -12.83 -6.86
C THR A 166 10.81 -13.91 -6.92
N LEU A 167 11.50 -14.20 -5.81
CA LEU A 167 12.50 -15.27 -5.73
C LEU A 167 11.88 -16.65 -5.98
N ARG A 168 10.61 -16.84 -5.60
CA ARG A 168 9.92 -18.13 -5.71
C ARG A 168 9.23 -18.36 -7.07
N TRP A 169 8.61 -17.32 -7.63
CA TRP A 169 7.72 -17.43 -8.79
C TRP A 169 8.12 -16.51 -9.96
N GLY A 170 9.21 -15.75 -9.83
CA GLY A 170 9.62 -14.75 -10.81
C GLY A 170 8.91 -13.41 -10.62
N PHE A 171 9.46 -12.36 -11.25
CA PHE A 171 9.03 -10.99 -11.01
C PHE A 171 7.58 -10.72 -11.42
N LEU A 172 7.13 -11.25 -12.56
CA LEU A 172 5.76 -11.02 -13.05
C LEU A 172 4.71 -11.63 -12.11
N ALA A 173 4.88 -12.91 -11.75
CA ALA A 173 3.97 -13.58 -10.82
C ALA A 173 4.04 -12.99 -9.41
N GLY A 174 5.26 -12.70 -8.92
CA GLY A 174 5.45 -12.05 -7.63
C GLY A 174 4.75 -10.69 -7.55
N SER A 175 4.92 -9.85 -8.58
CA SER A 175 4.26 -8.54 -8.68
C SER A 175 2.74 -8.67 -8.77
N GLY A 176 2.25 -9.62 -9.57
CA GLY A 176 0.80 -9.86 -9.70
C GLY A 176 0.17 -10.23 -8.36
N VAL A 177 0.79 -11.17 -7.62
CA VAL A 177 0.27 -11.60 -6.31
C VAL A 177 0.32 -10.47 -5.28
N THR A 178 1.44 -9.74 -5.16
CA THR A 178 1.50 -8.63 -4.19
C THR A 178 0.54 -7.50 -4.54
N SER A 179 0.35 -7.21 -5.83
CA SER A 179 -0.56 -6.16 -6.29
C SER A 179 -2.02 -6.54 -6.07
N LEU A 180 -2.35 -7.83 -6.22
CA LEU A 180 -3.70 -8.32 -5.92
C LEU A 180 -3.98 -8.28 -4.42
N LEU A 181 -3.01 -8.66 -3.58
CA LEU A 181 -3.16 -8.54 -2.12
C LEU A 181 -3.30 -7.08 -1.67
N PHE A 182 -2.53 -6.17 -2.28
CA PHE A 182 -2.64 -4.72 -2.06
C PHE A 182 -4.00 -4.18 -2.50
N ALA A 183 -4.51 -4.61 -3.66
CA ALA A 183 -5.84 -4.23 -4.10
C ALA A 183 -6.93 -4.75 -3.16
N ALA A 184 -6.82 -6.01 -2.73
CA ALA A 184 -7.78 -6.62 -1.81
C ALA A 184 -7.79 -5.98 -0.42
N SER A 185 -6.67 -5.43 0.06
CA SER A 185 -6.62 -4.75 1.36
C SER A 185 -7.44 -3.47 1.44
N HIS A 186 -7.84 -2.90 0.30
CA HIS A 186 -8.72 -1.75 0.26
C HIS A 186 -10.17 -2.08 0.66
N GLY A 187 -10.57 -3.37 0.63
CA GLY A 187 -11.91 -3.80 1.04
C GLY A 187 -13.06 -3.24 0.18
N ASP A 188 -12.73 -2.71 -1.01
CA ASP A 188 -13.68 -2.09 -1.93
C ASP A 188 -13.49 -2.66 -3.35
N LEU A 189 -14.57 -3.21 -3.91
CA LEU A 189 -14.59 -3.77 -5.26
C LEU A 189 -14.26 -2.71 -6.32
N GLY A 190 -14.72 -1.47 -6.12
CA GLY A 190 -14.42 -0.37 -7.03
C GLY A 190 -12.93 0.01 -7.04
N MET A 191 -12.19 -0.33 -5.98
CA MET A 191 -10.76 -0.07 -5.87
C MET A 191 -9.88 -1.19 -6.44
N ILE A 192 -10.42 -2.37 -6.75
CA ILE A 192 -9.61 -3.52 -7.16
C ILE A 192 -8.78 -3.22 -8.40
N VAL A 193 -9.39 -2.70 -9.46
CA VAL A 193 -8.69 -2.38 -10.73
C VAL A 193 -7.66 -1.26 -10.56
N PRO A 194 -8.00 -0.06 -10.04
CA PRO A 194 -7.03 1.01 -9.90
C PRO A 194 -5.90 0.65 -8.93
N ALA A 195 -6.21 0.02 -7.79
CA ALA A 195 -5.20 -0.37 -6.80
C ALA A 195 -4.30 -1.51 -7.32
N PHE A 196 -4.84 -2.49 -8.06
CA PHE A 196 -4.04 -3.53 -8.68
C PHE A 196 -3.05 -2.94 -9.71
N GLY A 197 -3.54 -2.05 -10.57
CA GLY A 197 -2.70 -1.40 -11.58
C GLY A 197 -1.61 -0.51 -10.96
N ALA A 198 -1.94 0.30 -9.96
CA ALA A 198 -0.96 1.05 -9.18
C ALA A 198 0.03 0.10 -8.47
N GLY A 199 -0.48 -1.01 -7.93
CA GLY A 199 0.31 -2.12 -7.38
C GLY A 199 1.42 -2.59 -8.31
N MET A 200 1.04 -2.93 -9.54
CA MET A 200 1.96 -3.40 -10.58
C MET A 200 3.00 -2.34 -10.96
N LEU A 201 2.56 -1.09 -11.08
CA LEU A 201 3.44 0.05 -11.40
C LEU A 201 4.45 0.31 -10.27
N PHE A 202 4.04 0.26 -9.00
CA PHE A 202 4.95 0.43 -7.86
C PHE A 202 5.89 -0.77 -7.69
N ALA A 203 5.43 -2.00 -7.94
CA ALA A 203 6.32 -3.18 -7.96
C ALA A 203 7.41 -3.04 -9.03
N TRP A 204 7.05 -2.56 -10.22
CA TRP A 204 8.01 -2.22 -11.28
C TRP A 204 8.93 -1.07 -10.87
N LEU A 205 8.40 0.02 -10.32
CA LEU A 205 9.19 1.15 -9.85
C LEU A 205 10.26 0.71 -8.86
N TYR A 206 9.86 -0.07 -7.85
CA TYR A 206 10.75 -0.64 -6.85
C TYR A 206 11.85 -1.51 -7.48
N HIS A 207 11.47 -2.38 -8.43
CA HIS A 207 12.42 -3.24 -9.12
C HIS A 207 13.47 -2.44 -9.91
N ARG A 208 13.09 -1.31 -10.51
CA ARG A 208 13.97 -0.45 -11.29
C ARG A 208 14.85 0.46 -10.43
N THR A 209 14.28 1.08 -9.39
CA THR A 209 14.97 2.07 -8.55
C THR A 209 15.74 1.46 -7.39
N ARG A 210 15.36 0.25 -6.95
CA ARG A 210 15.84 -0.41 -5.72
C ARG A 210 15.64 0.44 -4.47
N SER A 211 14.65 1.31 -4.51
CA SER A 211 14.34 2.26 -3.45
C SER A 211 12.86 2.23 -3.12
N LEU A 212 12.54 1.92 -1.86
CA LEU A 212 11.20 2.11 -1.32
C LEU A 212 10.85 3.59 -1.24
N TRP A 213 11.82 4.48 -0.99
CA TRP A 213 11.54 5.92 -0.97
C TRP A 213 10.94 6.41 -2.30
N SER A 214 11.38 5.86 -3.44
CA SER A 214 10.75 6.14 -4.73
C SER A 214 9.27 5.78 -4.77
N CYS A 215 8.88 4.65 -4.17
CA CYS A 215 7.51 4.18 -4.16
C CYS A 215 6.68 4.93 -3.12
N ILE A 216 7.20 5.08 -1.89
CA ILE A 216 6.56 5.82 -0.79
C ILE A 216 6.26 7.26 -1.21
N ILE A 217 7.19 7.94 -1.89
CA ILE A 217 6.96 9.32 -2.36
C ILE A 217 5.90 9.36 -3.45
N ALA A 218 5.98 8.49 -4.47
CA ALA A 218 4.99 8.45 -5.54
C ALA A 218 3.59 8.14 -5.00
N HIS A 219 3.48 7.13 -4.13
CA HIS A 219 2.25 6.72 -3.50
C HIS A 219 1.71 7.80 -2.55
N GLY A 220 2.56 8.39 -1.71
CA GLY A 220 2.18 9.50 -0.84
C GLY A 220 1.68 10.72 -1.61
N ILE A 221 2.30 11.07 -2.75
CA ILE A 221 1.78 12.14 -3.62
C ILE A 221 0.45 11.73 -4.25
N GLN A 222 0.27 10.48 -4.67
CA GLN A 222 -1.03 10.00 -5.18
C GLN A 222 -2.13 10.13 -4.12
N ASN A 223 -1.84 9.77 -2.87
CA ASN A 223 -2.78 9.94 -1.75
C ASN A 223 -3.00 11.41 -1.39
N LEU A 224 -1.98 12.26 -1.51
CA LEU A 224 -2.10 13.70 -1.35
C LEU A 224 -3.06 14.30 -2.39
N LEU A 225 -2.96 13.89 -3.65
CA LEU A 225 -3.86 14.35 -4.71
C LEU A 225 -5.30 13.92 -4.43
N ALA A 226 -5.50 12.65 -4.03
CA ALA A 226 -6.82 12.16 -3.63
C ALA A 226 -7.37 12.94 -2.43
N PHE A 227 -6.54 13.16 -1.40
CA PHE A 227 -6.90 13.96 -0.24
C PHE A 227 -7.30 15.39 -0.65
N ALA A 228 -6.53 16.05 -1.52
CA ALA A 228 -6.83 17.41 -1.96
C ALA A 228 -8.16 17.49 -2.73
N VAL A 229 -8.46 16.51 -3.60
CA VAL A 229 -9.76 16.45 -4.31
C VAL A 229 -10.94 16.26 -3.37
N ILE A 230 -10.72 15.58 -2.24
CA ILE A 230 -11.79 15.23 -1.30
C ILE A 230 -12.02 16.33 -0.24
N PHE A 231 -10.95 17.00 0.19
CA PHE A 231 -10.96 17.89 1.36
C PHE A 231 -10.66 19.37 1.06
N ILE A 232 -10.17 19.69 -0.14
CA ILE A 232 -9.78 21.06 -0.52
C ILE A 232 -10.59 21.58 -1.71
N ALA A 233 -10.93 20.70 -2.66
CA ALA A 233 -11.79 21.02 -3.80
C ALA A 233 -13.28 20.99 -3.42
#